data_AF-A0A925K3G8-F1
#
_entry.id   AF-A0A925K3G8-F1
#
_cell.length_a   1.000
_cell.length_b   1.000
_cell.length_c   1.000
_cell.angle_alpha   90.00
_cell.angle_beta   90.00
_cell.angle_gamma   90.00
#
_symmetry.space_group_name_H-M   'P 1'
#
loop_
_entity.id
_entity.type
_entity.pdbx_description
1 polymer ?
#
loop_
_entity_poly.entity_id
_entity_poly.type
_entity_poly.pdbx_seq_one_letter_code
_entity_poly.pdbx_strand_id
1 'polypeptide(L)' 'MSSPSYAMLQLIVKYNDLLTRFARMLNGGNQALADDMVKRAMEEAYDENKFYDTPELRSILKNKIIAKAKSIQLSIHLN' A
#
# COMPACT_ATOMS: atom_id res chain seq x y z
N MET A 1 -8.44 25.70 -8.07
CA MET A 1 -8.52 24.24 -8.30
C MET A 1 -7.13 23.67 -8.14
N SER A 2 -6.93 22.66 -7.28
CA SER A 2 -5.65 21.95 -7.18
C SER A 2 -5.43 21.09 -8.42
N SER A 3 -4.21 21.05 -8.96
CA SER A 3 -3.86 20.17 -10.08
C SER A 3 -4.04 18.70 -9.69
N PRO A 4 -4.45 17.80 -10.61
CA PRO A 4 -4.59 16.37 -10.34
C PRO A 4 -3.37 15.73 -9.66
N SER A 5 -2.16 16.16 -10.04
CA SER A 5 -0.90 15.72 -9.44
C SER A 5 -0.76 16.08 -7.95
N TYR A 6 -1.33 17.22 -7.54
CA TYR A 6 -1.30 17.66 -6.14
C TYR A 6 -2.26 16.84 -5.27
N ALA A 7 -3.45 16.53 -5.78
CA ALA A 7 -4.40 15.65 -5.09
C ALA A 7 -3.82 14.23 -4.89
N MET A 8 -3.14 13.69 -5.90
CA MET A 8 -2.44 12.41 -5.79
C MET A 8 -1.34 12.45 -4.71
N LEU A 9 -0.47 13.47 -4.73
CA LEU A 9 0.60 13.61 -3.73
C LEU A 9 0.04 13.71 -2.31
N GLN A 10 -1.08 14.42 -2.11
CA GLN A 10 -1.76 14.50 -0.82
C GLN A 10 -2.23 13.12 -0.34
N LEU A 11 -2.77 12.29 -1.23
CA LEU A 11 -3.17 10.92 -0.88
C LEU A 11 -1.98 10.05 -0.51
N ILE A 12 -0.89 10.13 -1.28
CA ILE A 12 0.35 9.39 -0.98
C ILE A 12 0.82 9.76 0.44
N VAL A 13 0.99 11.04 0.73
CA VAL A 13 1.44 11.52 2.05
C VAL A 13 0.46 11.12 3.16
N LYS A 14 -0.85 11.26 2.94
CA LYS A 14 -1.90 10.91 3.91
C LYS A 14 -1.84 9.45 4.37
N TYR A 15 -1.50 8.53 3.46
CA TYR A 15 -1.57 7.10 3.75
C TYR A 15 -0.21 6.43 4.00
N ASN A 16 0.90 7.00 3.52
CA ASN A 16 2.20 6.33 3.51
C ASN A 16 2.64 5.83 4.89
N ASP A 17 2.71 6.71 5.89
CA ASP A 17 3.26 6.36 7.20
C ASP A 17 2.43 5.29 7.93
N LEU A 18 1.11 5.45 7.91
CA LEU A 18 0.19 4.53 8.58
C LEU A 18 0.18 3.15 7.91
N LEU A 19 0.20 3.11 6.58
CA LEU A 19 0.23 1.85 5.84
C LEU A 19 1.59 1.16 5.94
N THR A 20 2.68 1.93 6.01
CA THR A 20 4.03 1.40 6.21
C THR A 20 4.15 0.75 7.58
N ARG A 21 3.69 1.42 8.64
CA ARG A 21 3.59 0.82 9.99
C ARG A 21 2.76 -0.47 9.98
N PHE A 22 1.62 -0.46 9.29
CA PHE A 22 0.78 -1.64 9.13
C PHE A 22 1.51 -2.80 8.41
N ALA A 23 2.16 -2.52 7.28
CA ALA A 23 2.92 -3.51 6.52
C ALA A 23 4.12 -4.06 7.31
N ARG A 24 4.80 -3.24 8.12
CA ARG A 24 5.89 -3.70 9.01
C ARG A 24 5.41 -4.72 10.03
N MET A 25 4.24 -4.51 10.64
CA MET A 25 3.67 -5.46 11.59
C MET A 25 3.41 -6.83 10.95
N LEU A 26 3.07 -6.87 9.65
CA LEU A 26 2.84 -8.12 8.92
C LEU A 26 4.12 -8.88 8.56
N ASN A 27 5.26 -8.18 8.47
CA ASN A 27 6.51 -8.74 7.91
C ASN A 27 7.68 -8.70 8.91
N GLY A 28 7.40 -8.88 10.20
CA GLY A 28 8.44 -9.00 11.23
C GLY A 28 9.30 -7.75 11.41
N GLY A 29 8.77 -6.57 11.06
CA GLY A 29 9.46 -5.29 11.26
C GLY A 29 10.39 -4.84 10.13
N ASN A 30 10.54 -5.62 9.05
CA ASN A 30 11.36 -5.24 7.89
C ASN A 30 10.81 -3.97 7.21
N GLN A 31 11.52 -2.85 7.39
CA GLN A 31 11.14 -1.54 6.88
C GLN A 31 11.14 -1.49 5.34
N ALA A 32 12.25 -1.92 4.71
CA ALA A 32 12.39 -1.84 3.26
C ALA A 32 11.32 -2.67 2.53
N LEU A 33 10.98 -3.84 3.07
CA LEU A 33 9.91 -4.66 2.52
C LEU A 33 8.54 -3.99 2.70
N ALA A 34 8.28 -3.40 3.87
CA ALA A 34 7.04 -2.67 4.12
C ALA A 34 6.86 -1.49 3.17
N ASP A 35 7.93 -0.73 2.92
CA ASP A 35 7.93 0.40 1.98
C ASP A 35 7.59 -0.07 0.55
N ASP A 36 8.22 -1.15 0.06
CA ASP A 36 7.90 -1.72 -1.26
C ASP A 36 6.45 -2.17 -1.35
N MET A 37 5.92 -2.81 -0.31
CA MET A 37 4.53 -3.28 -0.30
C MET A 37 3.52 -2.13 -0.36
N VAL A 38 3.77 -1.03 0.37
CA VAL A 38 2.90 0.15 0.35
C VAL A 38 2.96 0.82 -1.01
N LYS A 39 4.18 1.01 -1.56
CA LYS A 39 4.37 1.57 -2.89
C LYS A 39 3.57 0.79 -3.95
N ARG A 40 3.75 -0.54 -4.00
CA ARG A 40 3.02 -1.40 -4.95
C ARG A 40 1.51 -1.34 -4.75
N ALA A 41 1.03 -1.32 -3.50
CA ALA A 41 -0.40 -1.22 -3.24
C ALA A 41 -1.01 0.09 -3.77
N MET A 42 -0.28 1.21 -3.68
CA MET A 42 -0.70 2.50 -4.25
C MET A 42 -0.64 2.48 -5.78
N GLU A 43 0.43 1.97 -6.37
CA GLU A 43 0.59 1.83 -7.83
C GLU A 43 -0.51 0.96 -8.44
N GLU A 44 -0.78 -0.22 -7.87
CA GLU A 44 -1.85 -1.09 -8.35
C GLU A 44 -3.23 -0.45 -8.20
N ALA A 45 -3.49 0.25 -7.10
CA ALA A 45 -4.75 0.97 -6.93
C ALA A 45 -4.89 2.11 -7.96
N TYR A 46 -3.78 2.73 -8.35
CA TYR A 46 -3.77 3.77 -9.38
C TYR A 46 -4.06 3.17 -10.76
N ASP A 47 -3.37 2.10 -11.13
CA ASP A 47 -3.56 1.39 -12.40
C ASP A 47 -4.99 0.83 -12.54
N GLU A 48 -5.60 0.43 -11.43
CA GLU A 48 -7.01 -0.02 -11.38
C GLU A 48 -8.04 1.12 -11.40
N ASN A 49 -7.61 2.39 -11.49
CA ASN A 49 -8.46 3.57 -11.34
C ASN A 49 -9.25 3.56 -10.02
N LYS A 50 -8.61 3.19 -8.91
CA LYS A 50 -9.19 3.17 -7.55
C LYS A 50 -8.45 4.06 -6.56
N PHE A 51 -7.42 4.77 -7.00
CA PHE A 51 -6.58 5.64 -6.15
C PHE A 51 -7.10 7.09 -6.12
N TYR A 52 -8.22 7.29 -5.45
CA TYR A 52 -8.86 8.60 -5.27
C TYR A 52 -9.38 8.76 -3.84
N ASP A 53 -9.64 10.01 -3.40
CA ASP A 53 -10.03 10.29 -2.01
C ASP A 53 -11.46 9.82 -1.72
N THR A 54 -11.60 8.56 -1.33
CA THR A 54 -12.86 7.98 -0.87
C THR A 54 -12.70 7.23 0.44
N PRO A 55 -13.79 7.00 1.20
CA PRO A 55 -13.74 6.23 2.43
C PRO A 55 -13.15 4.82 2.26
N GLU A 56 -13.29 4.22 1.07
CA GLU A 56 -12.87 2.85 0.76
C GLU A 56 -11.38 2.72 0.46
N LEU A 57 -10.71 3.80 0.06
CA LEU A 57 -9.31 3.78 -0.39
C LEU A 57 -8.40 3.10 0.65
N ARG A 58 -8.60 3.40 1.94
CA ARG A 58 -7.84 2.78 3.03
C ARG A 58 -8.01 1.25 3.05
N SER A 59 -9.23 0.77 2.85
CA SER A 59 -9.54 -0.67 2.83
C SER A 59 -8.90 -1.35 1.63
N ILE A 60 -9.00 -0.73 0.44
CA ILE A 60 -8.39 -1.20 -0.80
C ILE A 60 -6.87 -1.38 -0.61
N LEU A 61 -6.19 -0.34 -0.12
CA LEU A 61 -4.74 -0.37 0.08
C LEU A 61 -4.33 -1.43 1.11
N LYS A 62 -5.06 -1.55 2.23
CA LYS A 62 -4.79 -2.60 3.23
C LYS A 62 -4.94 -4.01 2.66
N ASN A 63 -5.98 -4.25 1.85
CA ASN A 63 -6.22 -5.57 1.26
C ASN A 63 -5.11 -5.96 0.29
N LYS A 64 -4.62 -5.01 -0.53
CA LYS A 64 -3.46 -5.21 -1.40
C LYS A 64 -2.19 -5.55 -0.62
N ILE A 65 -1.91 -4.81 0.45
CA ILE A 65 -0.78 -5.09 1.36
C ILE A 65 -0.89 -6.50 1.98
N ILE A 66 -2.07 -6.90 2.47
CA ILE A 66 -2.30 -8.24 3.03
C ILE A 66 -2.08 -9.33 1.98
N ALA A 67 -2.61 -9.15 0.77
CA ALA A 67 -2.43 -10.10 -0.33
C ALA A 67 -0.94 -10.28 -0.67
N LYS A 68 -0.19 -9.17 -0.73
CA LYS A 68 1.26 -9.21 -0.95
C LYS A 68 2.00 -9.95 0.17
N ALA A 69 1.67 -9.69 1.45
CA ALA A 69 2.30 -10.37 2.58
C ALA A 69 2.11 -11.89 2.50
N LYS A 70 0.89 -12.34 2.19
CA LYS A 70 0.56 -13.76 2.02
C LYS A 70 1.36 -14.40 0.88
N SER A 71 1.51 -13.70 -0.25
CA SER A 71 2.28 -14.21 -1.40
C SER A 71 3.76 -14.43 -1.07
N ILE A 72 4.36 -13.54 -0.27
CA ILE A 72 5.75 -13.63 0.16
C ILE A 72 5.93 -14.80 1.12
N GLN A 73 5.04 -14.93 2.11
CA GLN A 73 5.07 -16.03 3.06
C GLN A 73 4.97 -17.38 2.34
N LEU A 74 4.06 -17.53 1.38
CA LEU A 74 3.94 -18.74 0.58
C LEU A 74 5.24 -19.06 -0.18
N SER A 75 5.88 -18.04 -0.76
CA SER A 75 7.14 -18.20 -1.51
C SER A 75 8.31 -18.64 -0.63
N ILE A 76 8.30 -18.32 0.67
CA ILE A 76 9.33 -18.78 1.61
C ILE A 76 9.14 -20.25 1.98
N HIS A 77 7.90 -20.74 2.09
CA HIS A 77 7.63 -22.12 2.50
C HIS A 77 7.77 -23.15 1.36
N LEU A 78 7.83 -22.70 0.12
CA LEU A 78 7.97 -23.55 -1.08
C LEU A 78 9.44 -23.70 -1.55
N ASN A 79 10.37 -22.99 -0.92
CA ASN A 79 11.81 -23.05 -1.16
C ASN A 79 12.53 -23.70 0.02
#